data_AF-A0A4Q0SCX0-F1
#
_entry.id   AF-A0A4Q0SCX0-F1
#
_cell.length_a   1.000
_cell.length_b   1.000
_cell.length_c   1.000
_cell.angle_alpha   90.00
_cell.angle_beta   90.00
_cell.angle_gamma   90.00
#
_symmetry.space_group_name_H-M   'P 1'
#
loop_
_entity.id
_entity.type
_entity.pdbx_description
1 polymer ?
#
loop_
_entity_poly.entity_id
_entity_poly.type
_entity_poly.pdbx_seq_one_letter_code
_entity_poly.pdbx_strand_id
1 'polypeptide(L)' 'MPSSSKPKSSRAKVREHRERLRAQGLRPIQIWVPDVRSASFKAEAHRQSLAVATSPHEQEDQAFVDAISDWPGEPE' A
#
# COMPACT_ATOMS: atom_id res chain seq x y z
N MET A 1 -35.85 10.97 24.53
CA MET A 1 -35.79 10.30 23.21
C MET A 1 -34.42 10.55 22.62
N PRO A 2 -33.51 9.55 22.46
CA PRO A 2 -32.24 9.81 21.82
C PRO A 2 -32.48 9.93 20.32
N SER A 3 -32.18 11.12 19.76
CA SER A 3 -32.21 11.35 18.33
C SER A 3 -31.09 10.55 17.69
N SER A 4 -31.44 9.59 16.83
CA SER A 4 -30.47 8.87 16.01
C SER A 4 -29.81 9.87 15.05
N SER A 5 -28.54 10.20 15.30
CA SER A 5 -27.78 11.08 14.43
C SER A 5 -27.72 10.48 13.03
N LYS A 6 -28.15 11.23 12.00
CA LYS A 6 -28.09 10.79 10.61
C LYS A 6 -26.66 10.32 10.27
N PRO A 7 -26.49 9.15 9.63
CA PRO A 7 -25.17 8.65 9.27
C PRO A 7 -24.45 9.65 8.37
N LYS A 8 -23.18 9.96 8.69
CA LYS A 8 -22.35 10.88 7.91
C LYS A 8 -22.32 10.45 6.43
N SER A 9 -22.43 11.41 5.52
CA SER A 9 -22.31 11.15 4.09
C SER A 9 -20.93 10.56 3.74
N SER A 10 -20.85 9.79 2.65
CA SER A 10 -19.58 9.23 2.16
C SER A 10 -18.51 10.31 1.96
N ARG A 11 -18.89 11.47 1.41
CA ARG A 11 -18.01 12.65 1.27
C ARG A 11 -17.45 13.13 2.61
N ALA A 12 -18.29 13.22 3.64
CA ALA A 12 -17.85 13.67 4.97
C ALA A 12 -16.86 12.68 5.60
N LYS A 13 -17.12 11.37 5.47
CA LYS A 13 -16.21 10.31 5.96
C LYS A 13 -14.86 10.34 5.25
N VAL A 14 -14.86 10.47 3.92
CA VAL A 14 -13.62 10.52 3.12
C VAL A 14 -12.81 11.78 3.45
N ARG A 15 -13.47 12.92 3.70
CA ARG A 15 -12.80 14.15 4.10
C ARG A 15 -12.10 14.00 5.45
N GLU A 16 -12.82 13.54 6.46
CA GLU A 16 -12.30 13.34 7.83
C GLU A 16 -11.12 12.34 7.84
N HIS A 17 -11.22 11.26 7.05
CA HIS A 17 -10.12 10.30 6.88
C HIS A 17 -8.87 10.94 6.27
N ARG A 18 -9.02 11.75 5.21
CA ARG A 18 -7.91 12.46 4.57
C ARG A 18 -7.29 13.51 5.50
N GLU A 19 -8.09 14.21 6.31
CA GLU A 19 -7.59 15.17 7.31
C GLU A 19 -6.71 14.50 8.36
N ARG A 20 -7.13 13.33 8.87
CA ARG A 20 -6.33 12.54 9.80
C ARG A 20 -4.99 12.10 9.21
N LEU A 21 -4.99 11.60 7.97
CA LEU A 21 -3.75 11.20 7.29
C LEU A 21 -2.82 12.40 7.06
N ARG A 22 -3.35 13.58 6.70
CA ARG A 22 -2.54 14.79 6.57
C ARG A 22 -1.92 15.23 7.90
N ALA A 23 -2.65 15.11 9.00
CA ALA A 23 -2.12 15.43 10.34
C ALA A 23 -0.97 14.51 10.75
N GLN A 24 -0.92 13.27 10.22
CA GLN A 24 0.19 12.33 10.39
C GLN A 24 1.35 12.60 9.40
N GLY A 25 1.30 13.69 8.62
CA GLY A 25 2.32 14.03 7.63
C GLY A 25 2.18 13.31 6.28
N LEU A 26 1.11 12.53 6.07
CA LEU A 26 0.91 11.78 4.83
C LEU A 26 0.21 12.62 3.77
N ARG A 27 0.65 12.50 2.52
CA ARG A 27 0.04 13.17 1.36
C ARG A 27 -0.61 12.14 0.43
N PRO A 28 -1.92 12.24 0.14
CA PRO A 28 -2.56 11.34 -0.80
C PRO A 28 -2.06 11.62 -2.22
N ILE A 29 -1.63 10.58 -2.92
CA ILE A 29 -1.38 10.60 -4.36
C ILE A 29 -2.41 9.72 -5.07
N GLN A 30 -2.89 10.17 -6.22
CA GLN A 30 -3.74 9.37 -7.11
C GLN A 30 -2.99 9.19 -8.41
N ILE A 31 -2.72 7.94 -8.75
CA ILE A 31 -2.06 7.56 -9.99
C ILE A 31 -2.93 6.53 -10.70
N TRP A 32 -2.91 6.57 -12.03
CA TRP A 32 -3.51 5.54 -12.86
C TRP A 32 -2.47 4.47 -13.10
N VAL A 33 -2.81 3.22 -12.76
CA VAL A 33 -1.96 2.05 -12.98
C VAL A 33 -2.63 1.14 -14.02
N PRO A 34 -1.86 0.30 -14.74
CA PRO A 34 -2.43 -0.72 -15.61
C PRO A 34 -3.38 -1.66 -14.85
N ASP A 35 -4.35 -2.25 -15.55
CA ASP A 35 -5.25 -3.22 -14.93
C ASP A 35 -4.48 -4.46 -14.46
N VAL A 36 -4.33 -4.58 -13.14
CA VAL A 36 -3.59 -5.66 -12.48
C VAL A 36 -4.24 -7.04 -12.66
N ARG A 37 -5.49 -7.10 -13.15
CA ARG A 37 -6.19 -8.35 -13.45
C ARG A 37 -5.88 -8.87 -14.85
N SER A 38 -5.40 -8.01 -15.74
CA SER A 38 -5.07 -8.37 -17.11
C SER A 38 -3.94 -9.41 -17.17
N ALA A 39 -4.00 -10.30 -18.17
CA ALA A 39 -2.95 -11.30 -18.38
C ALA A 39 -1.60 -10.66 -18.74
N SER A 40 -1.62 -9.55 -19.48
CA SER A 40 -0.41 -8.79 -19.84
C SER A 40 0.29 -8.21 -18.61
N PHE A 41 -0.48 -7.63 -17.67
CA PHE A 41 0.11 -7.15 -16.42
C PHE A 41 0.74 -8.29 -15.62
N LYS A 42 0.07 -9.43 -15.50
CA LYS A 42 0.62 -10.61 -14.80
C LYS A 42 1.93 -11.08 -15.42
N ALA A 43 1.99 -11.16 -16.76
CA ALA A 43 3.19 -11.56 -17.48
C ALA A 43 4.34 -10.57 -17.25
N GLU A 44 4.05 -9.26 -17.31
CA GLU A 44 5.06 -8.23 -17.09
C GLU A 44 5.54 -8.16 -15.65
N ALA A 45 4.62 -8.24 -14.68
CA ALA A 45 4.95 -8.30 -13.26
C ALA A 45 5.88 -9.50 -12.99
N HIS A 46 5.54 -10.69 -13.51
CA HIS A 46 6.40 -11.86 -13.37
C HIS A 46 7.79 -11.65 -14.00
N ARG A 47 7.85 -11.10 -15.21
CA ARG A 47 9.12 -10.79 -15.90
C ARG A 47 9.98 -9.83 -15.09
N GLN A 48 9.40 -8.76 -14.56
CA GLN A 48 10.12 -7.76 -13.78
C GLN A 48 10.57 -8.31 -12.43
N SER A 49 9.70 -9.04 -11.73
CA SER A 49 10.06 -9.71 -10.48
C SER A 49 11.25 -10.65 -10.67
N LEU A 50 11.27 -11.43 -11.75
CA LEU A 50 12.41 -12.28 -12.06
C LEU A 50 13.68 -11.46 -12.34
N ALA A 51 13.58 -10.36 -13.08
CA ALA A 51 14.72 -9.50 -13.36
C ALA A 51 15.36 -8.94 -12.07
N VAL A 52 14.54 -8.52 -11.11
CA VAL A 52 15.00 -8.07 -9.78
C VAL A 52 15.64 -9.22 -9.01
N ALA A 53 14.99 -10.38 -8.97
CA ALA A 53 15.51 -11.56 -8.25
C ALA A 53 16.84 -12.09 -8.83
N THR A 54 17.10 -11.85 -10.13
CA THR A 54 18.37 -12.22 -10.77
C THR A 54 19.36 -11.06 -10.83
N SER A 55 19.05 -9.92 -10.22
CA SER A 55 19.92 -8.74 -10.21
C SER A 55 21.20 -9.05 -9.44
N PRO A 56 22.36 -8.52 -9.86
CA PRO A 56 23.58 -8.56 -9.05
C PRO A 56 23.41 -7.94 -7.65
N HIS A 57 22.42 -7.05 -7.49
CA HIS A 57 22.12 -6.36 -6.24
C HIS A 57 21.07 -7.07 -5.38
N GLU A 58 20.54 -8.21 -5.79
CA GLU A 58 19.44 -8.88 -5.09
C GLU A 58 19.73 -9.11 -3.60
N GLN A 59 20.95 -9.52 -3.26
CA GLN A 59 21.34 -9.76 -1.87
C GLN A 59 21.38 -8.46 -1.05
N GLU A 60 21.88 -7.37 -1.62
CA GLU A 60 21.96 -6.07 -0.96
C GLU A 60 20.55 -5.48 -0.78
N ASP A 61 19.71 -5.59 -1.81
CA ASP A 61 18.32 -5.15 -1.79
C ASP A 61 17.53 -5.92 -0.72
N GLN A 62 17.68 -7.24 -0.67
CA GLN A 62 17.00 -8.08 0.32
C GLN A 62 17.50 -7.78 1.74
N ALA A 63 18.81 -7.66 1.94
CA ALA A 63 19.39 -7.32 3.24
C ALA A 63 18.92 -5.95 3.75
N PHE A 64 18.78 -4.96 2.86
CA PHE A 64 18.21 -3.67 3.20
C PHE A 64 16.75 -3.78 3.62
N VAL A 65 15.92 -4.51 2.86
CA VAL A 65 14.49 -4.72 3.18
C VAL A 65 14.33 -5.40 4.53
N ASP A 66 15.11 -6.45 4.81
CA ASP A 66 15.06 -7.17 6.07
C ASP A 66 15.47 -6.27 7.25
N ALA A 67 16.46 -5.41 7.08
CA ALA A 67 16.92 -4.49 8.12
C ALA A 67 15.88 -3.41 8.49
N ILE A 68 14.98 -3.04 7.57
CA ILE A 68 13.95 -2.02 7.81
C ILE A 68 12.56 -2.59 8.12
N SER A 69 12.39 -3.92 7.97
CA SER A 69 11.11 -4.58 8.18
C SER A 69 10.95 -5.00 9.65
N ASP A 70 9.89 -4.53 10.29
CA ASP A 70 9.46 -5.03 11.59
C ASP A 70 8.35 -6.06 11.39
N TRP A 71 8.69 -7.34 11.50
CA TRP A 71 7.72 -8.42 11.44
C TRP A 71 7.17 -8.67 12.85
N PRO A 72 5.85 -8.57 13.10
CA PRO A 72 5.30 -8.94 14.39
C PRO A 72 5.66 -10.42 14.63
N GLY A 73 6.52 -10.66 15.63
CA GLY A 73 7.10 -11.97 15.90
C GLY A 73 6.04 -13.06 16.06
N GLU A 74 6.34 -14.26 15.56
CA GLU A 74 5.56 -15.45 15.89
C GLU A 74 5.54 -15.62 17.42
N PRO A 75 4.38 -15.97 18.01
CA PRO A 75 4.34 -16.32 19.42
C PRO A 75 5.18 -17.58 19.63
N GLU A 76 6.15 -17.52 20.55
CA GLU A 76 6.84 -18.72 21.09
C GLU A 76 5.87 -19.73 21.70
#